data_AF-A0A7X7MT24-F1
#
_entry.id   AF-A0A7X7MT24-F1
#
_cell.length_a   1.000
_cell.length_b   1.000
_cell.length_c   1.000
_cell.angle_alpha   90.00
_cell.angle_beta   90.00
_cell.angle_gamma   90.00
#
_symmetry.space_group_name_H-M   'P 1'
#
loop_
_entity.id
_entity.type
_entity.pdbx_description
1 polymer ?
#
loop_
_entity_poly.entity_id
_entity_poly.type
_entity_poly.pdbx_seq_one_letter_code
_entity_poly.pdbx_strand_id
1 'polypeptide(L)'
;MKRALPILWLILLAGLVVLAAWQSRRLAGVRRERLPEAYTGAASDVPPAITFVMAGLGGFRGVVSEVLWFRANRLQDAGRYLELVQLADWLTMLDPHASEAWVYNAWNLAYNVSVMMGRTEDRLRWVLNGITLLRDDGLRFNPRDARLYRELAWFYQNKVGDALDNAHLTYKADLARQLAPCVNIDGTVNVTPENRLRLSALRLDADRMAALQRRFGPLDWRLANSHAIYWAAQGLEFATGHERLMCRRAVYQPLVLSVFNGRLTGDIDARQWQTAPNLDLALPAAGFLLDTYRDHPSATMKMVSQRFLSQAVHDVYRDGRADEARQLFAHLTALSSAPDRQPSFEDVIKNPRQSYE
;
A
#
# COMPACT_ATOMS: atom_id res chain seq x y z
N MET A 1 42.62 -23.04 44.32
CA MET A 1 41.19 -23.33 44.01
C MET A 1 40.40 -22.17 43.35
N LYS A 2 40.96 -20.96 43.14
CA LYS A 2 40.20 -19.83 42.51
C LYS A 2 40.18 -19.78 40.97
N ARG A 3 41.01 -20.57 40.27
CA ARG A 3 41.08 -20.61 38.79
C ARG A 3 40.18 -21.67 38.12
N ALA A 4 39.64 -22.62 38.87
CA ALA A 4 38.80 -23.69 38.33
C ALA A 4 37.35 -23.23 38.06
N LEU A 5 36.85 -22.28 38.85
CA LEU A 5 35.50 -21.74 38.73
C LEU A 5 35.25 -21.05 37.36
N PRO A 6 36.12 -20.17 36.83
CA PRO A 6 35.92 -19.57 35.51
C PRO A 6 36.01 -20.60 34.36
N ILE A 7 36.84 -21.65 34.49
CA ILE A 7 36.93 -22.72 33.49
C ILE A 7 35.65 -23.54 33.47
N LEU A 8 35.07 -23.83 34.64
CA LEU A 8 33.79 -24.54 34.75
C LEU A 8 32.65 -23.75 34.10
N TRP A 9 32.59 -22.43 34.32
CA TRP A 9 31.60 -21.55 33.70
C TRP A 9 31.78 -21.46 32.17
N LEU A 10 33.01 -21.46 31.67
CA LEU A 10 33.28 -21.49 30.23
C LEU A 10 32.86 -22.81 29.59
N ILE A 11 33.09 -23.95 30.26
CA ILE A 11 32.65 -25.27 29.80
C ILE A 11 31.11 -25.35 29.81
N LEU A 12 30.47 -24.85 30.87
CA LEU A 12 29.01 -24.78 30.96
C LEU A 12 28.41 -23.93 29.84
N LEU A 13 28.97 -22.74 29.60
CA LEU A 13 28.54 -21.84 28.54
C LEU A 13 28.72 -22.48 27.16
N ALA A 14 29.87 -23.12 26.91
CA ALA A 14 30.10 -23.85 25.66
C ALA A 14 29.09 -24.99 25.48
N GLY A 15 28.79 -25.74 26.54
CA GLY A 15 27.77 -26.80 26.52
C GLY A 15 26.37 -26.25 26.21
N LEU A 16 25.98 -25.12 26.82
CA LEU A 16 24.71 -24.45 26.54
C LEU A 16 24.63 -23.93 25.10
N VAL A 17 25.73 -23.40 24.54
CA VAL A 17 25.79 -22.96 23.13
C VAL A 17 25.60 -24.14 22.18
N VAL A 18 26.27 -25.28 22.45
CA VAL A 18 26.12 -26.49 21.63
C VAL A 18 24.69 -27.04 21.71
N LEU A 19 24.10 -27.11 22.90
CA LEU A 19 22.72 -27.55 23.09
C LEU A 19 21.72 -26.62 22.39
N ALA A 20 21.90 -25.30 22.50
CA ALA A 20 21.07 -24.33 21.81
C ALA A 20 21.20 -24.44 20.27
N ALA A 21 22.42 -24.65 19.76
CA ALA A 21 22.65 -24.87 18.34
C ALA A 21 21.99 -26.17 17.83
N TRP A 22 22.08 -27.26 18.61
CA TRP A 22 21.43 -28.53 18.30
C TRP A 22 19.89 -28.40 18.31
N GLN A 23 19.33 -27.78 19.35
CA GLN A 23 17.89 -27.53 19.46
C GLN A 23 17.39 -26.65 18.29
N SER A 24 18.13 -25.59 17.95
CA SER A 24 17.81 -24.69 16.84
C SER A 24 17.79 -25.43 15.50
N ARG A 25 18.81 -26.27 15.22
CA ARG A 25 18.85 -27.11 14.01
C ARG A 25 17.66 -28.08 13.93
N ARG A 26 17.34 -28.74 15.05
CA ARG A 26 16.18 -29.65 15.13
C ARG A 26 14.87 -28.91 14.87
N LEU A 27 14.70 -27.74 15.48
CA LEU A 27 13.50 -26.91 15.32
C LEU A 27 13.37 -26.39 13.88
N ALA A 28 14.49 -26.02 13.24
CA ALA A 28 14.52 -25.62 11.84
C ALA A 28 14.12 -26.77 10.89
N GLY A 29 14.55 -28.00 11.17
CA GLY A 29 14.12 -29.20 10.45
C GLY A 29 12.60 -29.42 10.53
N VAL A 30 12.05 -29.38 11.74
CA VAL A 30 10.60 -29.52 11.97
C VAL A 30 9.79 -28.40 11.31
N ARG A 31 10.31 -27.16 11.31
CA ARG A 31 9.66 -26.04 10.60
C ARG A 31 9.67 -26.27 9.08
N ARG A 32 10.78 -26.74 8.50
CA ARG A 32 10.85 -27.06 7.06
C ARG A 32 9.86 -28.15 6.66
N GLU A 33 9.68 -29.18 7.48
CA GLU A 33 8.73 -30.27 7.23
C GLU A 33 7.25 -29.84 7.35
N ARG A 34 6.98 -28.76 8.10
CA ARG A 34 5.61 -28.26 8.36
C ARG A 34 5.25 -26.99 7.59
N LEU A 35 6.18 -26.44 6.81
CA LEU A 35 5.95 -25.26 5.98
C LEU A 35 5.25 -25.69 4.68
N PRO A 36 4.08 -25.11 4.34
CA PRO A 36 3.46 -25.33 3.03
C PRO A 36 4.44 -25.00 1.88
N GLU A 37 4.41 -25.77 0.79
CA GLU A 37 5.27 -25.59 -0.40
C GLU A 37 5.28 -24.15 -0.95
N ALA A 38 4.26 -23.34 -0.68
CA ALA A 38 4.23 -21.92 -1.01
C ALA A 38 5.39 -21.08 -0.40
N TYR A 39 6.07 -21.57 0.66
CA TYR A 39 7.22 -20.89 1.27
C TYR A 39 8.57 -21.30 0.67
N THR A 40 8.65 -22.41 -0.09
CA THR A 40 9.93 -22.89 -0.65
C THR A 40 10.35 -22.08 -1.88
N GLY A 41 9.41 -21.50 -2.61
CA GLY A 41 9.69 -20.62 -3.77
C GLY A 41 10.42 -19.33 -3.39
N ALA A 42 10.04 -18.69 -2.28
CA ALA A 42 10.69 -17.46 -1.78
C ALA A 42 12.08 -17.71 -1.15
N ALA A 43 12.37 -18.94 -0.75
CA ALA A 43 13.66 -19.31 -0.16
C ALA A 43 14.79 -19.47 -1.18
N SER A 44 14.48 -19.59 -2.47
CA SER A 44 15.46 -19.87 -3.53
C SER A 44 16.27 -18.65 -3.99
N ASP A 45 15.85 -17.43 -3.60
CA ASP A 45 16.42 -16.18 -4.11
C ASP A 45 16.70 -15.16 -2.99
N VAL A 46 17.07 -15.63 -1.79
CA VAL A 46 17.48 -14.77 -0.67
C VAL A 46 18.89 -14.23 -0.95
N PRO A 47 19.12 -12.91 -0.89
CA PRO A 47 20.43 -12.32 -1.13
C PRO A 47 21.51 -12.94 -0.22
N PRO A 48 22.70 -13.28 -0.76
CA PRO A 48 23.78 -13.92 0.02
C PRO A 48 24.17 -13.15 1.29
N ALA A 49 24.06 -11.81 1.27
CA ALA A 49 24.31 -10.97 2.43
C ALA A 49 23.36 -11.28 3.60
N ILE A 50 22.06 -11.50 3.34
CA ILE A 50 21.10 -11.87 4.38
C ILE A 50 21.45 -13.24 4.95
N THR A 51 21.77 -14.22 4.09
CA THR A 51 22.20 -15.55 4.54
C THR A 51 23.46 -15.47 5.41
N PHE A 52 24.42 -14.64 5.03
CA PHE A 52 25.65 -14.42 5.79
C PHE A 52 25.38 -13.77 7.15
N VAL A 53 24.57 -12.70 7.21
CA VAL A 53 24.21 -12.02 8.47
C VAL A 53 23.45 -12.96 9.39
N MET A 54 22.46 -13.68 8.87
CA MET A 54 21.66 -14.64 9.63
C MET A 54 22.48 -15.81 10.17
N ALA A 55 23.40 -16.35 9.36
CA ALA A 55 24.28 -17.44 9.77
C ALA A 55 25.39 -16.98 10.74
N GLY A 56 25.98 -15.82 10.48
CA GLY A 56 27.12 -15.28 11.23
C GLY A 56 26.76 -14.82 12.64
N LEU A 57 25.59 -14.18 12.81
CA LEU A 57 25.13 -13.70 14.12
C LEU A 57 24.33 -14.74 14.91
N GLY A 58 23.76 -15.74 14.22
CA GLY A 58 23.01 -16.82 14.85
C GLY A 58 21.95 -16.32 15.82
N GLY A 59 22.00 -16.78 17.07
CA GLY A 59 21.06 -16.38 18.13
C GLY A 59 21.23 -14.93 18.63
N PHE A 60 22.37 -14.29 18.38
CA PHE A 60 22.65 -12.92 18.85
C PHE A 60 22.00 -11.84 17.97
N ARG A 61 21.44 -12.21 16.81
CA ARG A 61 20.80 -11.25 15.88
C ARG A 61 19.73 -10.38 16.55
N GLY A 62 18.97 -10.94 17.51
CA GLY A 62 17.93 -10.19 18.22
C GLY A 62 18.52 -9.06 19.08
N VAL A 63 19.61 -9.33 19.80
CA VAL A 63 20.30 -8.30 20.61
C VAL A 63 20.89 -7.21 19.72
N VAL A 64 21.49 -7.58 18.59
CA VAL A 64 22.02 -6.61 17.62
C VAL A 64 20.89 -5.77 17.03
N SER A 65 19.74 -6.39 16.72
CA SER A 65 18.55 -5.69 16.23
C SER A 65 18.08 -4.62 17.21
N GLU A 66 17.93 -4.95 18.49
CA GLU A 66 17.51 -3.99 19.54
C GLU A 66 18.48 -2.81 19.67
N VAL A 67 19.80 -3.06 19.62
CA VAL A 67 20.82 -2.00 19.68
C VAL A 67 20.72 -1.07 18.47
N LEU A 68 20.53 -1.64 17.28
CA LEU A 68 20.36 -0.84 16.06
C LEU A 68 19.06 -0.05 16.08
N TRP A 69 17.97 -0.60 16.60
CA TRP A 69 16.71 0.12 16.79
C TRP A 69 16.87 1.31 17.74
N PHE A 70 17.57 1.14 18.87
CA PHE A 70 17.86 2.25 19.77
C PHE A 70 18.67 3.36 19.07
N ARG A 71 19.67 2.97 18.27
CA ARG A 71 20.45 3.94 17.47
C ARG A 71 19.60 4.62 16.39
N ALA A 72 18.73 3.87 15.72
CA ALA A 72 17.81 4.38 14.70
C ALA A 72 16.87 5.43 15.29
N ASN A 73 16.25 5.14 16.43
CA ASN A 73 15.39 6.07 17.15
C ASN A 73 16.13 7.38 17.51
N ARG A 74 17.37 7.28 18.02
CA ARG A 74 18.17 8.48 18.32
C ARG A 74 18.52 9.31 17.09
N LEU A 75 18.80 8.67 15.94
CA LEU A 75 19.08 9.38 14.69
C LEU A 75 17.82 10.06 14.15
N GLN A 76 16.67 9.40 14.27
CA GLN A 76 15.38 9.95 13.89
C GLN A 76 15.01 11.17 14.76
N ASP A 77 15.15 11.07 16.09
CA ASP A 77 14.89 12.19 17.01
C ASP A 77 15.80 13.40 16.71
N ALA A 78 17.02 13.13 16.23
CA ALA A 78 17.97 14.15 15.82
C ALA A 78 17.79 14.65 14.37
N GLY A 79 16.83 14.12 13.60
CA GLY A 79 16.61 14.46 12.18
C GLY A 79 17.72 14.02 11.23
N ARG A 80 18.59 13.09 11.63
CA ARG A 80 19.76 12.62 10.85
C ARG A 80 19.39 11.48 9.90
N TYR A 81 18.44 11.71 9.00
CA TYR A 81 17.84 10.66 8.16
C TYR A 81 18.81 10.02 7.15
N LEU A 82 19.81 10.75 6.65
CA LEU A 82 20.81 10.16 5.74
C LEU A 82 21.68 9.10 6.43
N GLU A 83 21.98 9.29 7.71
CA GLU A 83 22.71 8.30 8.51
C GLU A 83 21.80 7.16 8.95
N LEU A 84 20.52 7.45 9.19
CA LEU A 84 19.51 6.44 9.50
C LEU A 84 19.38 5.43 8.34
N VAL A 85 19.37 5.88 7.09
CA VAL A 85 19.31 4.99 5.92
C VAL A 85 20.52 4.06 5.84
N GLN A 86 21.69 4.45 6.33
CA GLN A 86 22.86 3.56 6.37
C GLN A 86 22.67 2.37 7.34
N LEU A 87 21.76 2.49 8.31
CA LEU A 87 21.39 1.43 9.23
C LEU A 87 20.17 0.62 8.78
N ALA A 88 19.36 1.18 7.87
CA ALA A 88 18.10 0.60 7.41
C ALA A 88 18.28 -0.83 6.88
N ASP A 89 19.31 -1.04 6.06
CA ASP A 89 19.64 -2.34 5.48
C ASP A 89 19.93 -3.38 6.56
N TRP A 90 20.65 -3.01 7.61
CA TRP A 90 20.93 -3.95 8.70
C TRP A 90 19.67 -4.34 9.46
N LEU A 91 18.74 -3.40 9.70
CA LEU A 91 17.49 -3.70 10.40
C LEU A 91 16.63 -4.71 9.64
N THR A 92 16.53 -4.57 8.32
CA THR A 92 15.76 -5.51 7.49
C THR A 92 16.49 -6.84 7.27
N MET A 93 17.83 -6.86 7.24
CA MET A 93 18.61 -8.09 7.15
C MET A 93 18.61 -8.92 8.45
N LEU A 94 18.55 -8.27 9.62
CA LEU A 94 18.58 -8.94 10.93
C LEU A 94 17.25 -9.61 11.31
N ASP A 95 16.14 -9.02 10.89
CA ASP A 95 14.82 -9.60 11.06
C ASP A 95 13.90 -9.39 9.84
N PRO A 96 14.14 -10.12 8.73
CA PRO A 96 13.42 -9.89 7.47
C PRO A 96 11.92 -10.18 7.56
N HIS A 97 11.46 -10.91 8.58
CA HIS A 97 10.04 -11.18 8.82
C HIS A 97 9.35 -10.13 9.71
N ALA A 98 10.08 -9.13 10.21
CA ALA A 98 9.49 -7.99 10.90
C ALA A 98 9.03 -6.95 9.87
N SER A 99 7.77 -7.04 9.44
CA SER A 99 7.17 -6.11 8.47
C SER A 99 7.31 -4.64 8.85
N GLU A 100 7.29 -4.33 10.15
CA GLU A 100 7.49 -2.99 10.68
C GLU A 100 8.84 -2.37 10.28
N ALA A 101 9.92 -3.16 10.23
CA ALA A 101 11.22 -2.66 9.80
C ALA A 101 11.20 -2.19 8.34
N TRP A 102 10.52 -2.94 7.47
CA TRP A 102 10.36 -2.60 6.06
C TRP A 102 9.54 -1.33 5.89
N VAL A 103 8.40 -1.23 6.59
CA VAL A 103 7.55 -0.02 6.59
C VAL A 103 8.34 1.18 7.07
N TYR A 104 9.00 1.07 8.22
CA TYR A 104 9.80 2.12 8.82
C TYR A 104 10.87 2.65 7.85
N ASN A 105 11.65 1.76 7.24
CA ASN A 105 12.71 2.15 6.32
C ASN A 105 12.14 2.77 5.03
N ALA A 106 11.09 2.18 4.47
CA ALA A 106 10.44 2.71 3.28
C ALA A 106 9.87 4.11 3.51
N TRP A 107 9.27 4.35 4.68
CA TRP A 107 8.78 5.67 5.08
C TRP A 107 9.91 6.68 5.21
N ASN A 108 11.04 6.30 5.83
CA ASN A 108 12.21 7.17 5.92
C ASN A 108 12.75 7.56 4.53
N LEU A 109 12.82 6.62 3.59
CA LEU A 109 13.23 6.91 2.21
C LEU A 109 12.23 7.84 1.53
N ALA A 110 10.95 7.47 1.51
CA ALA A 110 9.94 8.15 0.73
C ALA A 110 9.50 9.48 1.33
N TYR A 111 9.52 9.67 2.65
CA TYR A 111 9.01 10.89 3.29
C TYR A 111 10.10 11.75 3.90
N ASN A 112 11.06 11.17 4.62
CA ASN A 112 12.02 11.97 5.39
C ASN A 112 13.24 12.36 4.58
N VAL A 113 13.86 11.40 3.89
CA VAL A 113 15.03 11.66 3.04
C VAL A 113 14.65 12.38 1.76
N SER A 114 13.53 12.00 1.13
CA SER A 114 13.10 12.61 -0.12
C SER A 114 12.92 14.14 0.01
N VAL A 115 12.30 14.63 1.08
CA VAL A 115 12.06 16.08 1.26
C VAL A 115 13.33 16.88 1.52
N MET A 116 14.41 16.23 1.93
CA MET A 116 15.74 16.86 2.05
C MET A 116 16.38 17.12 0.68
N MET A 117 15.89 16.49 -0.38
CA MET A 117 16.41 16.71 -1.73
C MET A 117 15.87 18.02 -2.32
N GLY A 118 16.78 18.84 -2.85
CA GLY A 118 16.43 20.10 -3.52
C GLY A 118 15.88 19.90 -4.93
N ARG A 119 16.39 18.93 -5.68
CA ARG A 119 15.92 18.61 -7.04
C ARG A 119 14.77 17.62 -7.00
N THR A 120 13.74 17.86 -7.80
CA THR A 120 12.55 17.00 -7.86
C THR A 120 12.86 15.60 -8.39
N GLU A 121 13.86 15.45 -9.27
CA GLU A 121 14.28 14.14 -9.77
C GLU A 121 14.96 13.31 -8.70
N ASP A 122 15.82 13.92 -7.87
CA ASP A 122 16.48 13.21 -6.78
C ASP A 122 15.46 12.82 -5.71
N ARG A 123 14.49 13.70 -5.46
CA ARG A 123 13.36 13.41 -4.59
C ARG A 123 12.55 12.20 -5.10
N LEU A 124 12.22 12.18 -6.39
CA LEU A 124 11.53 11.06 -7.04
C LEU A 124 12.30 9.75 -6.84
N ARG A 125 13.62 9.73 -7.01
CA ARG A 125 14.43 8.52 -6.79
C ARG A 125 14.24 7.95 -5.38
N TRP A 126 14.25 8.80 -4.34
CA TRP A 126 14.02 8.33 -2.97
C TRP A 126 12.59 7.83 -2.72
N VAL A 127 11.58 8.46 -3.33
CA VAL A 127 10.20 7.98 -3.29
C VAL A 127 10.08 6.59 -3.94
N LEU A 128 10.67 6.42 -5.13
CA LEU A 128 10.69 5.14 -5.83
C LEU A 128 11.48 4.07 -5.05
N ASN A 129 12.57 4.44 -4.38
CA ASN A 129 13.31 3.53 -3.52
C ASN A 129 12.46 3.03 -2.35
N GLY A 130 11.66 3.90 -1.72
CA GLY A 130 10.74 3.48 -0.65
C GLY A 130 9.64 2.55 -1.15
N ILE A 131 9.04 2.83 -2.32
CA ILE A 131 8.05 1.95 -2.95
C ILE A 131 8.68 0.60 -3.30
N THR A 132 9.86 0.62 -3.93
CA THR A 132 10.59 -0.59 -4.36
C THR A 132 10.96 -1.45 -3.15
N LEU A 133 11.42 -0.85 -2.05
CA LEU A 133 11.76 -1.57 -0.84
C LEU A 133 10.58 -2.38 -0.28
N LEU A 134 9.38 -1.80 -0.21
CA LEU A 134 8.20 -2.53 0.24
C LEU A 134 7.75 -3.58 -0.78
N ARG A 135 7.68 -3.18 -2.05
CA ARG A 135 7.11 -3.97 -3.14
C ARG A 135 7.95 -5.20 -3.48
N ASP A 136 9.28 -5.03 -3.52
CA ASP A 136 10.19 -6.05 -4.03
C ASP A 136 10.79 -6.88 -2.89
N ASP A 137 11.17 -6.25 -1.78
CA ASP A 137 11.81 -6.94 -0.66
C ASP A 137 10.85 -7.23 0.50
N GLY A 138 10.12 -6.23 0.98
CA GLY A 138 9.18 -6.39 2.09
C GLY A 138 8.15 -7.49 1.83
N LEU A 139 7.47 -7.43 0.68
CA LEU A 139 6.50 -8.44 0.25
C LEU A 139 7.13 -9.80 -0.07
N ARG A 140 8.40 -9.84 -0.50
CA ARG A 140 9.10 -11.12 -0.73
C ARG A 140 9.25 -11.91 0.58
N PHE A 141 9.61 -11.24 1.68
CA PHE A 141 9.75 -11.88 2.98
C PHE A 141 8.43 -12.02 3.75
N ASN A 142 7.45 -11.16 3.47
CA ASN A 142 6.17 -11.08 4.19
C ASN A 142 4.96 -11.05 3.23
N PRO A 143 4.79 -12.06 2.34
CA PRO A 143 3.82 -11.99 1.24
C PRO A 143 2.37 -11.98 1.68
N ARG A 144 2.10 -12.38 2.94
CA ARG A 144 0.75 -12.47 3.52
C ARG A 144 0.48 -11.38 4.57
N ASP A 145 1.38 -10.42 4.73
CA ASP A 145 1.15 -9.30 5.63
C ASP A 145 0.35 -8.20 4.91
N ALA A 146 -0.94 -8.13 5.21
CA ALA A 146 -1.86 -7.13 4.68
C ALA A 146 -1.39 -5.69 4.90
N ARG A 147 -0.65 -5.42 5.99
CA ARG A 147 -0.13 -4.07 6.30
C ARG A 147 0.77 -3.58 5.18
N LEU A 148 1.67 -4.41 4.65
CA LEU A 148 2.60 -3.98 3.59
C LEU A 148 1.87 -3.53 2.32
N TYR A 149 0.82 -4.25 1.93
CA TYR A 149 -0.04 -3.89 0.81
C TYR A 149 -0.77 -2.56 1.06
N ARG A 150 -1.27 -2.34 2.28
CA ARG A 150 -1.89 -1.07 2.65
C ARG A 150 -0.90 0.09 2.65
N GLU A 151 0.32 -0.12 3.13
CA GLU A 151 1.36 0.93 3.13
C GLU A 151 1.80 1.27 1.69
N LEU A 152 1.91 0.28 0.81
CA LEU A 152 2.09 0.54 -0.63
C LEU A 152 0.94 1.37 -1.19
N ALA A 153 -0.30 1.02 -0.88
CA ALA A 153 -1.45 1.80 -1.32
C ALA A 153 -1.41 3.25 -0.80
N TRP A 154 -1.00 3.43 0.45
CA TRP A 154 -0.79 4.76 1.05
C TRP A 154 0.31 5.55 0.32
N PHE A 155 1.43 4.93 -0.05
CA PHE A 155 2.49 5.61 -0.79
C PHE A 155 2.00 6.12 -2.15
N TYR A 156 1.25 5.31 -2.89
CA TYR A 156 0.64 5.76 -4.14
C TYR A 156 -0.39 6.86 -3.91
N GLN A 157 -1.32 6.69 -2.96
CA GLN A 157 -2.38 7.66 -2.74
C GLN A 157 -1.84 9.00 -2.21
N ASN A 158 -1.09 8.95 -1.11
CA ASN A 158 -0.68 10.15 -0.37
C ASN A 158 0.61 10.77 -0.91
N LYS A 159 1.66 9.97 -1.13
CA LYS A 159 2.96 10.52 -1.55
C LYS A 159 2.98 10.88 -3.04
N VAL A 160 2.45 10.00 -3.89
CA VAL A 160 2.44 10.20 -5.36
C VAL A 160 1.19 10.95 -5.81
N GLY A 161 0.01 10.57 -5.30
CA GLY A 161 -1.30 11.04 -5.77
C GLY A 161 -1.76 12.38 -5.22
N ASP A 162 -1.38 12.75 -4.01
CA ASP A 162 -1.78 14.02 -3.37
C ASP A 162 -0.96 15.21 -3.92
N ALA A 163 -1.20 16.41 -3.39
CA ALA A 163 -0.50 17.65 -3.69
C ALA A 163 0.29 18.19 -2.47
N LEU A 164 0.44 17.41 -1.40
CA LEU A 164 1.13 17.81 -0.17
C LEU A 164 2.65 18.00 -0.34
N ASP A 165 3.26 17.32 -1.32
CA ASP A 165 4.68 17.46 -1.64
C ASP A 165 4.87 18.34 -2.87
N ASN A 166 5.67 19.40 -2.78
CA ASN A 166 5.92 20.32 -3.91
C ASN A 166 6.47 19.64 -5.18
N ALA A 167 7.02 18.43 -5.09
CA ALA A 167 7.48 17.65 -6.24
C ALA A 167 6.41 16.69 -6.81
N HIS A 168 5.18 16.70 -6.30
CA HIS A 168 4.14 15.72 -6.63
C HIS A 168 3.87 15.58 -8.14
N LEU A 169 3.92 16.69 -8.91
CA LEU A 169 3.75 16.65 -10.37
C LEU A 169 4.83 15.82 -11.07
N THR A 170 6.05 15.81 -10.53
CA THR A 170 7.15 14.98 -11.05
C THR A 170 6.82 13.51 -10.86
N TYR A 171 6.27 13.12 -9.71
CA TYR A 171 5.92 11.73 -9.42
C TYR A 171 4.75 11.25 -10.28
N LYS A 172 3.72 12.09 -10.44
CA LYS A 172 2.55 11.79 -11.27
C LYS A 172 2.94 11.63 -12.74
N ALA A 173 3.75 12.54 -13.27
CA ALA A 173 4.25 12.46 -14.63
C ALA A 173 5.12 11.22 -14.85
N ASP A 174 5.95 10.86 -13.86
CA ASP A 174 6.79 9.67 -13.96
C ASP A 174 5.98 8.37 -13.99
N LEU A 175 5.02 8.23 -13.06
CA LEU A 175 4.12 7.10 -13.06
C LEU A 175 3.33 6.99 -14.37
N ALA A 176 2.78 8.11 -14.85
CA ALA A 176 2.00 8.12 -16.08
C ALA A 176 2.86 7.72 -17.29
N ARG A 177 4.11 8.19 -17.38
CA ARG A 177 5.08 7.80 -18.42
C ARG A 177 5.43 6.31 -18.37
N GLN A 178 5.64 5.75 -17.18
CA GLN A 178 5.93 4.32 -17.01
C GLN A 178 4.77 3.44 -17.50
N LEU A 179 3.52 3.88 -17.29
CA LEU A 179 2.34 3.09 -17.62
C LEU A 179 1.79 3.36 -19.03
N ALA A 180 2.11 4.49 -19.66
CA ALA A 180 1.61 4.86 -20.99
C ALA A 180 1.76 3.77 -22.06
N PRO A 181 2.88 3.01 -22.16
CA PRO A 181 3.01 1.94 -23.15
C PRO A 181 2.10 0.72 -22.88
N CYS A 182 1.59 0.58 -21.65
CA CYS A 182 0.87 -0.60 -21.19
C CYS A 182 -0.66 -0.41 -21.14
N VAL A 183 -1.16 0.76 -21.55
CA VAL A 183 -2.57 1.14 -21.45
C VAL A 183 -3.16 1.54 -22.80
N ASN A 184 -4.48 1.44 -22.91
CA ASN A 184 -5.27 2.00 -23.99
C ASN A 184 -5.37 3.53 -23.84
N ILE A 185 -5.96 4.18 -24.85
CA ILE A 185 -6.13 5.65 -24.86
C ILE A 185 -6.94 6.17 -23.67
N ASP A 186 -7.89 5.37 -23.17
CA ASP A 186 -8.74 5.66 -22.02
C ASP A 186 -8.07 5.35 -20.67
N GLY A 187 -6.81 4.88 -20.68
CA GLY A 187 -6.03 4.54 -19.50
C GLY A 187 -6.23 3.11 -18.98
N THR A 188 -7.16 2.33 -19.56
CA THR A 188 -7.36 0.93 -19.18
C THR A 188 -6.20 0.05 -19.60
N VAL A 189 -5.92 -1.03 -18.87
CA VAL A 189 -4.79 -1.93 -19.17
C VAL A 189 -4.96 -2.59 -20.53
N ASN A 190 -3.89 -2.59 -21.33
CA ASN A 190 -3.82 -3.31 -22.60
C ASN A 190 -3.06 -4.63 -22.40
N VAL A 191 -3.80 -5.74 -22.29
CA VAL A 191 -3.23 -7.05 -21.95
C VAL A 191 -2.65 -7.74 -23.20
N THR A 192 -1.35 -7.56 -23.41
CA THR A 192 -0.56 -8.27 -24.43
C THR A 192 0.61 -9.01 -23.78
N PRO A 193 1.23 -10.01 -24.44
CA PRO A 193 2.42 -10.67 -23.90
C PRO A 193 3.57 -9.71 -23.57
N GLU A 194 3.77 -8.68 -24.40
CA GLU A 194 4.77 -7.64 -24.20
C GLU A 194 4.44 -6.77 -22.98
N ASN A 195 3.19 -6.34 -22.84
CA ASN A 195 2.79 -5.51 -21.70
C ASN A 195 2.76 -6.30 -20.39
N ARG A 196 2.48 -7.61 -20.42
CA ARG A 196 2.65 -8.49 -19.25
C ARG A 196 4.08 -8.47 -18.72
N LEU A 197 5.08 -8.50 -19.61
CA LEU A 197 6.49 -8.43 -19.22
C LEU A 197 6.86 -7.05 -18.66
N ARG A 198 6.38 -5.97 -19.27
CA ARG A 198 6.61 -4.60 -18.77
C ARG A 198 6.00 -4.40 -17.39
N LEU A 199 4.75 -4.83 -17.20
CA LEU A 199 4.03 -4.70 -15.94
C LEU A 199 4.65 -5.59 -14.86
N SER A 200 5.12 -6.81 -15.19
CA SER A 200 5.77 -7.68 -14.21
C SER A 200 7.08 -7.10 -13.67
N ALA A 201 7.82 -6.33 -14.47
CA ALA A 201 8.99 -5.58 -14.02
C ALA A 201 8.64 -4.49 -12.98
N LEU A 202 7.39 -4.02 -12.98
CA LEU A 202 6.83 -3.10 -11.97
C LEU A 202 6.10 -3.83 -10.83
N ARG A 203 6.16 -5.17 -10.80
CA ARG A 203 5.38 -6.07 -9.92
C ARG A 203 3.87 -5.91 -10.05
N LEU A 204 3.40 -5.51 -11.23
CA LEU A 204 1.99 -5.44 -11.56
C LEU A 204 1.60 -6.65 -12.41
N ASP A 205 0.50 -7.30 -12.02
CA ASP A 205 -0.10 -8.41 -12.76
C ASP A 205 -1.22 -7.86 -13.66
N ALA A 206 -1.05 -8.01 -14.98
CA ALA A 206 -1.97 -7.48 -15.97
C ALA A 206 -3.39 -8.11 -15.88
N ASP A 207 -3.47 -9.39 -15.51
CA ASP A 207 -4.75 -10.10 -15.40
C ASP A 207 -5.49 -9.66 -14.13
N ARG A 208 -4.76 -9.38 -13.04
CA ARG A 208 -5.29 -8.75 -11.82
C ARG A 208 -5.76 -7.31 -12.07
N MET A 209 -5.00 -6.53 -12.83
CA MET A 209 -5.43 -5.19 -13.27
C MET A 209 -6.74 -5.27 -14.06
N ALA A 210 -6.84 -6.19 -15.03
CA ALA A 210 -8.06 -6.42 -15.79
C ALA A 210 -9.22 -6.92 -14.92
N ALA A 211 -8.97 -7.74 -13.90
CA ALA A 211 -9.98 -8.17 -12.94
C ALA A 211 -10.54 -7.00 -12.10
N LEU A 212 -9.69 -6.07 -11.68
CA LEU A 212 -10.12 -4.85 -10.99
C LEU A 212 -10.99 -3.97 -11.90
N GLN A 213 -10.64 -3.86 -13.18
CA GLN A 213 -11.47 -3.13 -14.13
C GLN A 213 -12.84 -3.77 -14.34
N ARG A 214 -12.90 -5.10 -14.42
CA ARG A 214 -14.19 -5.82 -14.48
C ARG A 214 -15.04 -5.61 -13.22
N ARG A 215 -14.39 -5.43 -12.07
CA ARG A 215 -15.07 -5.23 -10.79
C ARG A 215 -15.56 -3.79 -10.59
N PHE A 216 -14.72 -2.80 -10.91
CA PHE A 216 -14.95 -1.41 -10.54
C PHE A 216 -15.29 -0.49 -11.72
N GLY A 217 -15.04 -0.93 -12.96
CA GLY A 217 -15.13 -0.08 -14.14
C GLY A 217 -13.74 0.31 -14.68
N PRO A 218 -13.67 1.14 -15.73
CA PRO A 218 -12.43 1.47 -16.42
C PRO A 218 -11.51 2.30 -15.53
N LEU A 219 -10.48 1.68 -14.94
CA LEU A 219 -9.46 2.36 -14.15
C LEU A 219 -8.36 2.92 -15.06
N ASP A 220 -8.00 4.19 -14.88
CA ASP A 220 -6.86 4.78 -15.57
C ASP A 220 -5.56 4.46 -14.82
N TRP A 221 -4.78 3.51 -15.32
CA TRP A 221 -3.56 3.02 -14.66
C TRP A 221 -2.40 4.03 -14.67
N ARG A 222 -2.53 5.16 -15.38
CA ARG A 222 -1.56 6.25 -15.33
C ARG A 222 -1.68 7.06 -14.05
N LEU A 223 -2.77 6.92 -13.31
CA LEU A 223 -3.06 7.66 -12.07
C LEU A 223 -2.73 6.84 -10.83
N ALA A 224 -2.20 7.52 -9.81
CA ALA A 224 -1.78 6.87 -8.57
C ALA A 224 -2.93 6.21 -7.78
N ASN A 225 -4.15 6.73 -7.89
CA ASN A 225 -5.32 6.12 -7.26
C ASN A 225 -5.56 4.67 -7.72
N SER A 226 -5.35 4.36 -9.00
CA SER A 226 -5.50 3.00 -9.54
C SER A 226 -4.48 2.03 -8.92
N HIS A 227 -3.25 2.48 -8.69
CA HIS A 227 -2.21 1.70 -8.01
C HIS A 227 -2.52 1.52 -6.53
N ALA A 228 -3.05 2.55 -5.87
CA ALA A 228 -3.51 2.43 -4.48
C ALA A 228 -4.63 1.38 -4.35
N ILE A 229 -5.62 1.40 -5.24
CA ILE A 229 -6.68 0.38 -5.32
C ILE A 229 -6.08 -1.00 -5.54
N TYR A 230 -5.13 -1.16 -6.46
CA TYR A 230 -4.49 -2.44 -6.77
C TYR A 230 -3.84 -3.08 -5.55
N TRP A 231 -2.95 -2.35 -4.88
CA TRP A 231 -2.24 -2.89 -3.72
C TRP A 231 -3.18 -3.14 -2.54
N ALA A 232 -4.08 -2.19 -2.23
CA ALA A 232 -5.03 -2.37 -1.14
C ALA A 232 -6.00 -3.53 -1.37
N ALA A 233 -6.46 -3.72 -2.62
CA ALA A 233 -7.33 -4.84 -2.97
C ALA A 233 -6.64 -6.20 -2.83
N GLN A 234 -5.34 -6.29 -3.14
CA GLN A 234 -4.55 -7.48 -2.88
C GLN A 234 -4.35 -7.73 -1.38
N GLY A 235 -4.10 -6.68 -0.59
CA GLY A 235 -4.00 -6.78 0.87
C GLY A 235 -5.26 -7.36 1.54
N LEU A 236 -6.45 -7.11 0.97
CA LEU A 236 -7.71 -7.66 1.47
C LEU A 236 -7.80 -9.20 1.44
N GLU A 237 -6.98 -9.88 0.61
CA GLU A 237 -6.91 -11.34 0.58
C GLU A 237 -6.31 -11.93 1.86
N PHE A 238 -5.52 -11.13 2.60
CA PHE A 238 -4.84 -11.55 3.82
C PHE A 238 -5.33 -10.81 5.08
N ALA A 239 -6.05 -9.70 4.90
CA ALA A 239 -6.44 -8.83 6.00
C ALA A 239 -7.54 -9.43 6.88
N THR A 240 -7.33 -9.38 8.20
CA THR A 240 -8.30 -9.80 9.22
C THR A 240 -8.49 -8.72 10.27
N GLY A 241 -9.56 -8.81 11.07
CA GLY A 241 -9.83 -7.90 12.19
C GLY A 241 -9.77 -6.41 11.81
N HIS A 242 -9.02 -5.62 12.58
CA HIS A 242 -8.85 -4.18 12.35
C HIS A 242 -8.16 -3.87 11.01
N GLU A 243 -7.17 -4.67 10.62
CA GLU A 243 -6.40 -4.47 9.40
C GLU A 243 -7.29 -4.62 8.14
N ARG A 244 -8.34 -5.45 8.23
CA ARG A 244 -9.35 -5.55 7.17
C ARG A 244 -10.05 -4.21 6.91
N LEU A 245 -10.50 -3.52 7.96
CA LEU A 245 -11.12 -2.19 7.81
C LEU A 245 -10.12 -1.19 7.22
N MET A 246 -8.87 -1.20 7.68
CA MET A 246 -7.83 -0.31 7.15
C MET A 246 -7.53 -0.57 5.68
N CYS A 247 -7.46 -1.84 5.24
CA CYS A 247 -7.32 -2.19 3.83
C CYS A 247 -8.56 -1.80 3.01
N ARG A 248 -9.79 -1.99 3.53
CA ARG A 248 -11.01 -1.54 2.84
C ARG A 248 -11.01 -0.03 2.65
N ARG A 249 -10.54 0.72 3.64
CA ARG A 249 -10.33 2.16 3.56
C ARG A 249 -9.32 2.55 2.48
N ALA A 250 -8.20 1.86 2.41
CA ALA A 250 -7.20 2.06 1.36
C ALA A 250 -7.72 1.71 -0.05
N VAL A 251 -8.82 0.96 -0.19
CA VAL A 251 -9.52 0.77 -1.47
C VAL A 251 -10.55 1.87 -1.73
N TYR A 252 -11.49 2.12 -0.80
CA TYR A 252 -12.62 3.00 -1.11
C TYR A 252 -12.20 4.47 -1.22
N GLN A 253 -11.18 4.93 -0.50
CA GLN A 253 -10.74 6.32 -0.57
C GLN A 253 -10.22 6.70 -1.97
N PRO A 254 -9.23 6.00 -2.55
CA PRO A 254 -8.78 6.29 -3.92
C PRO A 254 -9.86 5.97 -4.96
N LEU A 255 -10.74 4.99 -4.72
CA LEU A 255 -11.86 4.69 -5.62
C LEU A 255 -12.87 5.84 -5.68
N VAL A 256 -13.27 6.40 -4.54
CA VAL A 256 -14.14 7.59 -4.45
C VAL A 256 -13.48 8.80 -5.11
N LEU A 257 -12.19 9.04 -4.87
CA LEU A 257 -11.47 10.12 -5.54
C LEU A 257 -11.50 9.93 -7.07
N SER A 258 -11.29 8.70 -7.54
CA SER A 258 -11.29 8.38 -8.97
C SER A 258 -12.63 8.64 -9.65
N VAL A 259 -13.76 8.64 -8.94
CA VAL A 259 -15.04 9.09 -9.51
C VAL A 259 -14.96 10.56 -9.95
N PHE A 260 -14.28 11.41 -9.18
CA PHE A 260 -14.21 12.85 -9.42
C PHE A 260 -12.95 13.29 -10.19
N ASN A 261 -11.88 12.49 -10.19
CA ASN A 261 -10.61 12.82 -10.84
C ASN A 261 -9.84 11.63 -11.44
N GLY A 262 -10.53 10.54 -11.80
CA GLY A 262 -9.93 9.27 -12.21
C GLY A 262 -9.66 9.07 -13.69
N ARG A 263 -9.67 10.12 -14.52
CA ARG A 263 -9.19 10.07 -15.92
C ARG A 263 -8.06 11.07 -16.13
N LEU A 264 -6.98 10.64 -16.77
CA LEU A 264 -5.91 11.52 -17.21
C LEU A 264 -6.20 12.03 -18.64
N THR A 265 -6.15 13.35 -18.81
CA THR A 265 -6.36 14.01 -20.11
C THR A 265 -5.23 15.00 -20.39
N GLY A 266 -4.96 15.27 -21.66
CA GLY A 266 -3.87 16.14 -22.10
C GLY A 266 -2.54 15.42 -22.31
N ASP A 267 -1.46 16.19 -22.37
CA ASP A 267 -0.11 15.73 -22.72
C ASP A 267 0.82 15.77 -21.49
N ILE A 268 1.30 14.59 -21.10
CA ILE A 268 2.19 14.41 -19.95
C ILE A 268 3.57 15.00 -20.22
N ASP A 269 4.09 14.84 -21.44
CA ASP A 269 5.44 15.23 -21.84
C ASP A 269 5.54 16.74 -22.02
N ALA A 270 4.48 17.35 -22.58
CA ALA A 270 4.34 18.80 -22.65
C ALA A 270 4.00 19.45 -21.28
N ARG A 271 3.78 18.65 -20.22
CA ARG A 271 3.29 19.10 -18.91
C ARG A 271 1.96 19.86 -18.99
N GLN A 272 1.14 19.53 -19.98
CA GLN A 272 -0.19 20.11 -20.23
C GLN A 272 -1.25 19.04 -20.01
N TRP A 273 -1.35 18.56 -18.78
CA TRP A 273 -2.29 17.50 -18.42
C TRP A 273 -3.18 17.92 -17.24
N GLN A 274 -4.35 17.31 -17.17
CA GLN A 274 -5.30 17.49 -16.08
C GLN A 274 -6.05 16.18 -15.81
N THR A 275 -6.60 16.08 -14.60
CA THR A 275 -7.52 14.99 -14.26
C THR A 275 -8.97 15.38 -14.54
N ALA A 276 -9.77 14.44 -15.03
CA ALA A 276 -11.20 14.57 -15.23
C ALA A 276 -11.97 13.50 -14.44
N PRO A 277 -13.28 13.71 -14.19
CA PRO A 277 -14.14 12.70 -13.58
C PRO A 277 -14.16 11.37 -14.34
N ASN A 278 -14.40 10.28 -13.60
CA ASN A 278 -14.64 8.94 -14.13
C ASN A 278 -15.94 8.36 -13.56
N LEU A 279 -17.07 8.84 -14.10
CA LEU A 279 -18.40 8.55 -13.54
C LEU A 279 -18.81 7.08 -13.68
N ASP A 280 -18.14 6.32 -14.55
CA ASP A 280 -18.32 4.86 -14.67
C ASP A 280 -17.97 4.10 -13.38
N LEU A 281 -17.18 4.72 -12.50
CA LEU A 281 -16.81 4.16 -11.21
C LEU A 281 -17.85 4.44 -10.12
N ALA A 282 -18.85 5.31 -10.36
CA ALA A 282 -19.73 5.83 -9.31
C ALA A 282 -20.56 4.72 -8.62
N LEU A 283 -21.25 3.89 -9.39
CA LEU A 283 -22.05 2.78 -8.86
C LEU A 283 -21.18 1.70 -8.18
N PRO A 284 -20.08 1.22 -8.79
CA PRO A 284 -19.19 0.27 -8.12
C PRO A 284 -18.52 0.84 -6.85
N ALA A 285 -18.16 2.12 -6.84
CA ALA A 285 -17.65 2.81 -5.65
C ALA A 285 -18.71 2.88 -4.54
N ALA A 286 -19.95 3.21 -4.88
CA ALA A 286 -21.08 3.19 -3.96
C ALA A 286 -21.27 1.79 -3.35
N GLY A 287 -21.32 0.75 -4.19
CA GLY A 287 -21.45 -0.63 -3.74
C GLY A 287 -20.36 -1.03 -2.76
N PHE A 288 -19.09 -0.78 -3.11
CA PHE A 288 -17.96 -1.13 -2.23
C PHE A 288 -17.98 -0.36 -0.91
N LEU A 289 -18.34 0.93 -0.94
CA LEU A 289 -18.41 1.77 0.25
C LEU A 289 -19.56 1.35 1.18
N LEU A 290 -20.73 1.03 0.62
CA LEU A 290 -21.89 0.52 1.37
C LEU A 290 -21.63 -0.87 1.95
N ASP A 291 -20.96 -1.74 1.21
CA ASP A 291 -20.50 -3.02 1.73
C ASP A 291 -19.50 -2.83 2.88
N THR A 292 -18.68 -1.77 2.83
CA THR A 292 -17.74 -1.42 3.92
C THR A 292 -18.49 -0.94 5.16
N TYR A 293 -19.51 -0.12 4.96
CA TYR A 293 -20.41 0.30 6.04
C TYR A 293 -21.15 -0.88 6.67
N ARG A 294 -21.61 -1.84 5.87
CA ARG A 294 -22.32 -3.03 6.37
C ARG A 294 -21.41 -3.89 7.27
N ASP A 295 -20.15 -4.10 6.85
CA ASP A 295 -19.19 -4.89 7.62
C ASP A 295 -18.67 -4.14 8.86
N HIS A 296 -18.56 -2.81 8.79
CA HIS A 296 -17.97 -1.95 9.82
C HIS A 296 -18.80 -0.68 10.07
N PRO A 297 -20.01 -0.80 10.65
CA PRO A 297 -20.91 0.33 10.83
C PRO A 297 -20.33 1.35 11.81
N SER A 298 -20.29 2.62 11.39
CA SER A 298 -19.92 3.76 12.25
C SER A 298 -20.56 5.04 11.74
N ALA A 299 -20.75 6.02 12.63
CA ALA A 299 -21.25 7.34 12.26
C ALA A 299 -20.36 8.02 11.20
N THR A 300 -19.04 7.84 11.31
CA THR A 300 -18.07 8.36 10.34
C THR A 300 -18.26 7.73 8.96
N MET A 301 -18.38 6.41 8.88
CA MET A 301 -18.57 5.72 7.59
C MET A 301 -19.91 6.10 6.96
N LYS A 302 -20.98 6.20 7.76
CA LYS A 302 -22.28 6.68 7.28
C LYS A 302 -22.18 8.08 6.66
N MET A 303 -21.54 9.03 7.37
CA MET A 303 -21.33 10.39 6.88
C MET A 303 -20.51 10.40 5.58
N VAL A 304 -19.42 9.62 5.49
CA VAL A 304 -18.60 9.52 4.27
C VAL A 304 -19.44 8.99 3.10
N SER A 305 -20.25 7.94 3.32
CA SER A 305 -21.14 7.38 2.31
C SER A 305 -22.19 8.38 1.85
N GLN A 306 -22.84 9.10 2.76
CA GLN A 306 -23.86 10.10 2.42
C GLN A 306 -23.26 11.24 1.59
N ARG A 307 -22.09 11.77 1.99
CA ARG A 307 -21.41 12.84 1.24
C ARG A 307 -21.01 12.39 -0.15
N PHE A 308 -20.43 11.20 -0.27
CA PHE A 308 -20.06 10.64 -1.56
C PHE A 308 -21.28 10.46 -2.47
N LEU A 309 -22.32 9.78 -1.98
CA LEU A 309 -23.52 9.49 -2.76
C LEU A 309 -24.24 10.76 -3.18
N SER A 310 -24.37 11.76 -2.29
CA SER A 310 -24.98 13.05 -2.63
C SER A 310 -24.27 13.75 -3.79
N GLN A 311 -22.94 13.83 -3.74
CA GLN A 311 -22.14 14.43 -4.81
C GLN A 311 -22.20 13.59 -6.10
N ALA A 312 -22.13 12.25 -5.99
CA ALA A 312 -22.19 11.36 -7.14
C ALA A 312 -23.56 11.43 -7.86
N VAL A 313 -24.68 11.51 -7.12
CA VAL A 313 -26.02 11.71 -7.70
C VAL A 313 -26.06 12.98 -8.55
N HIS A 314 -25.57 14.10 -8.01
CA HIS A 314 -25.51 15.37 -8.74
C HIS A 314 -24.67 15.25 -10.02
N ASP A 315 -23.44 14.73 -9.92
CA ASP A 315 -22.50 14.70 -11.06
C ASP A 315 -22.95 13.72 -12.15
N VAL A 316 -23.44 12.54 -11.77
CA VAL A 316 -23.97 11.53 -12.71
C VAL A 316 -25.26 12.02 -13.39
N TYR A 317 -26.13 12.75 -12.68
CA TYR A 317 -27.31 13.35 -13.29
C TYR A 317 -26.95 14.43 -14.31
N ARG A 318 -25.98 15.31 -13.98
CA ARG A 318 -25.51 16.37 -14.89
C ARG A 318 -24.84 15.84 -16.15
N ASP A 319 -24.26 14.64 -16.08
CA ASP A 319 -23.71 13.91 -17.23
C ASP A 319 -24.79 13.28 -18.14
N GLY A 320 -26.08 13.39 -17.76
CA GLY A 320 -27.21 12.87 -18.53
C GLY A 320 -27.60 11.42 -18.19
N ARG A 321 -26.97 10.82 -17.17
CA ARG A 321 -27.17 9.41 -16.75
C ARG A 321 -28.25 9.31 -15.67
N ALA A 322 -29.47 9.73 -16.00
CA ALA A 322 -30.55 9.89 -15.02
C ALA A 322 -30.90 8.60 -14.26
N ASP A 323 -30.90 7.44 -14.94
CA ASP A 323 -31.23 6.15 -14.30
C ASP A 323 -30.18 5.73 -13.26
N GLU A 324 -28.90 5.94 -13.55
CA GLU A 324 -27.82 5.66 -12.60
C GLU A 324 -27.81 6.63 -11.42
N ALA A 325 -28.09 7.92 -11.67
CA ALA A 325 -28.29 8.89 -10.61
C ALA A 325 -29.43 8.49 -9.66
N ARG A 326 -30.54 7.94 -10.20
CA ARG A 326 -31.64 7.41 -9.38
C ARG A 326 -31.23 6.18 -8.56
N GLN A 327 -30.40 5.30 -9.10
CA GLN A 327 -29.86 4.15 -8.35
C GLN A 327 -28.97 4.62 -7.18
N LEU A 328 -28.08 5.57 -7.42
CA LEU A 328 -27.25 6.19 -6.37
C LEU A 328 -28.11 6.88 -5.31
N PHE A 329 -29.18 7.57 -5.72
CA PHE A 329 -30.11 8.20 -4.81
C PHE A 329 -30.88 7.20 -3.95
N ALA A 330 -31.28 6.05 -4.52
CA ALA A 330 -31.91 4.97 -3.74
C ALA A 330 -30.97 4.41 -2.67
N HIS A 331 -29.67 4.28 -2.98
CA HIS A 331 -28.67 3.92 -1.96
C HIS A 331 -28.53 4.98 -0.87
N LEU A 332 -28.59 6.25 -1.25
CA LEU A 332 -28.47 7.37 -0.34
C LEU A 332 -29.64 7.46 0.65
N THR A 333 -30.88 7.31 0.17
CA THR A 333 -32.08 7.29 1.01
C THR A 333 -32.11 6.08 1.95
N ALA A 334 -31.64 4.92 1.47
CA ALA A 334 -31.51 3.71 2.29
C ALA A 334 -30.54 3.85 3.49
N LEU A 335 -29.60 4.81 3.45
CA LEU A 335 -28.72 5.10 4.57
C LEU A 335 -29.37 6.00 5.64
N SER A 336 -30.44 6.72 5.30
CA SER A 336 -31.07 7.64 6.24
C SER A 336 -31.84 6.88 7.33
N SER A 337 -31.76 7.38 8.57
CA SER A 337 -32.44 6.78 9.73
C SER A 337 -33.77 7.48 10.07
N ALA A 338 -34.08 8.58 9.39
CA ALA A 338 -35.30 9.37 9.60
C ALA A 338 -36.00 9.58 8.24
N PRO A 339 -37.09 8.83 7.94
CA PRO A 339 -37.84 8.95 6.69
C PRO A 339 -38.33 10.37 6.43
N ASP A 340 -38.73 11.09 7.49
CA ASP A 340 -39.37 12.39 7.42
C ASP A 340 -38.42 13.57 7.14
N ARG A 341 -37.10 13.32 7.10
CA ARG A 341 -36.05 14.33 6.82
C ARG A 341 -35.17 13.94 5.64
N GLN A 342 -35.65 13.08 4.75
CA GLN A 342 -34.90 12.72 3.55
C GLN A 342 -35.02 13.84 2.51
N PRO A 343 -33.91 14.33 1.95
CA PRO A 343 -33.98 15.27 0.84
C PRO A 343 -34.61 14.58 -0.38
N SER A 344 -35.36 15.35 -1.18
CA SER A 344 -35.88 14.85 -2.45
C SER A 344 -34.76 14.64 -3.46
N PHE A 345 -35.03 13.90 -4.54
CA PHE A 345 -34.08 13.74 -5.64
C PHE A 345 -33.72 15.11 -6.23
N GLU A 346 -34.72 15.98 -6.37
CA GLU A 346 -34.61 17.36 -6.85
C GLU A 346 -33.73 18.23 -5.96
N ASP A 347 -33.77 18.03 -4.64
CA ASP A 347 -32.92 18.76 -3.70
C ASP A 347 -31.45 18.36 -3.85
N VAL A 348 -31.18 17.05 -3.98
CA VAL A 348 -29.82 16.51 -4.10
C VAL A 348 -29.16 16.93 -5.42
N ILE A 349 -29.88 16.89 -6.55
CA ILE A 349 -29.34 17.32 -7.84
C ILE A 349 -29.14 18.84 -7.95
N LYS A 350 -29.77 19.64 -7.08
CA LYS A 350 -29.59 21.10 -7.04
C LYS A 350 -28.51 21.53 -6.07
N ASN A 351 -28.41 20.87 -4.90
CA ASN A 351 -27.56 21.34 -3.81
C ASN A 351 -26.97 20.18 -2.99
N PRO A 352 -26.00 19.42 -3.53
CA PRO A 352 -25.50 18.18 -2.93
C PRO A 352 -24.81 18.36 -1.57
N ARG A 353 -24.41 19.59 -1.19
CA ARG A 353 -23.72 19.88 0.08
C ARG A 353 -24.66 20.17 1.25
N GLN A 354 -25.87 20.69 0.98
CA GLN A 354 -26.83 21.10 2.02
C GLN A 354 -27.89 20.03 2.33
N SER A 355 -27.96 18.96 1.55
CA SER A 355 -29.04 17.97 1.68
C SER A 355 -28.99 17.08 2.94
N TYR A 356 -27.93 17.16 3.77
CA TYR A 356 -27.69 16.27 4.92
C TYR A 356 -27.03 16.93 6.15
N GLU A 357 -27.00 18.26 6.21
CA GLU A 357 -26.83 19.01 7.48
C GLU A 357 -28.20 19.09 8.19
#